data_AF-A0A7U4P2R9-F1
#
_entry.id   AF-A0A7U4P2R9-F1
#
_cell.length_a   1.000
_cell.length_b   1.000
_cell.length_c   1.000
_cell.angle_alpha   90.00
_cell.angle_beta   90.00
_cell.angle_gamma   90.00
#
_symmetry.space_group_name_H-M   'P 1'
#
loop_
_entity.id
_entity.type
_entity.pdbx_description
1 polymer ?
#
loop_
_entity_poly.entity_id
_entity_poly.type
_entity_poly.pdbx_seq_one_letter_code
_entity_poly.pdbx_strand_id
1 'polypeptide(L)'
;MATRKTTTRSRDVACLRISYQEYLMDADKAMQALKLFQGAIKCDKHYHDQGYRYIAQERPELQMTMVDPDDVVMPSSNPALEDRRR
;
A
#
# COMPACT_ATOMS: atom_id res chain seq x y z
N MET A 1 28.12 13.94 24.47
CA MET A 1 27.69 13.55 23.11
C MET A 1 26.73 12.37 23.24
N ALA A 2 25.43 12.57 23.05
CA ALA A 2 24.45 11.50 23.08
C ALA A 2 24.16 11.06 21.64
N THR A 3 24.70 9.92 21.22
CA THR A 3 24.30 9.28 19.98
C THR A 3 22.90 8.69 20.20
N ARG A 4 21.86 9.38 19.72
CA ARG A 4 20.53 8.78 19.59
C ARG A 4 20.64 7.66 18.56
N LYS A 5 20.82 6.43 19.00
CA LYS A 5 20.47 5.25 18.21
C LYS A 5 18.96 5.32 17.98
N THR A 6 18.56 5.75 16.79
CA THR A 6 17.20 5.55 16.29
C THR A 6 17.01 4.05 16.23
N THR A 7 16.41 3.46 17.25
CA THR A 7 15.87 2.10 17.20
C THR A 7 14.77 2.14 16.14
N THR A 8 15.14 1.89 14.89
CA THR A 8 14.19 1.49 13.86
C THR A 8 13.56 0.22 14.39
N ARG A 9 12.38 0.34 15.03
CA ARG A 9 11.53 -0.82 15.31
C ARG A 9 11.49 -1.58 13.99
N SER A 10 11.98 -2.82 13.98
CA SER A 10 11.70 -3.75 12.88
C SER A 10 10.18 -3.77 12.77
N ARG A 11 9.65 -3.05 11.80
CA ARG A 11 8.22 -3.03 11.52
C ARG A 11 8.06 -4.10 10.49
N ASP A 12 7.30 -5.13 10.84
CA ASP A 12 6.97 -6.19 9.91
C ASP A 12 6.41 -5.55 8.63
N VAL A 13 6.99 -5.90 7.49
CA VAL A 13 6.59 -5.39 6.19
C VAL A 13 5.66 -6.40 5.53
N ALA A 14 4.69 -5.90 4.79
CA ALA A 14 3.83 -6.73 3.95
C ALA A 14 3.73 -6.14 2.54
N CYS A 15 3.68 -7.04 1.56
CA CYS A 15 3.22 -6.73 0.21
C CYS A 15 1.71 -6.96 0.15
N LEU A 16 0.96 -5.89 -0.12
CA LEU A 16 -0.48 -5.91 -0.37
C LEU A 16 -0.72 -5.80 -1.88
N ARG A 17 -1.32 -6.83 -2.47
CA ARG A 17 -1.77 -6.83 -3.85
C ARG A 17 -3.27 -6.53 -3.90
N ILE A 18 -3.62 -5.48 -4.65
CA ILE A 18 -4.99 -5.09 -4.98
C ILE A 18 -5.13 -5.19 -6.50
N SER A 19 -5.76 -6.27 -6.97
CA SER A 19 -5.82 -6.61 -8.39
C SER A 19 -4.43 -6.70 -9.02
N TYR A 20 -4.09 -5.82 -9.97
CA TYR A 20 -2.79 -5.82 -10.66
C TYR A 20 -1.75 -4.89 -10.00
N GLN A 21 -2.09 -4.24 -8.89
CA GLN A 21 -1.21 -3.29 -8.21
C GLN A 21 -0.68 -3.88 -6.92
N GLU A 22 0.62 -3.72 -6.68
CA GLU A 22 1.33 -4.22 -5.51
C GLU A 22 1.89 -3.05 -4.69
N TYR A 23 1.73 -3.12 -3.37
CA TYR A 23 2.10 -2.06 -2.45
C TYR A 23 2.89 -2.64 -1.27
N LEU A 24 4.09 -2.11 -1.03
CA LEU A 24 4.85 -2.41 0.19
C LEU A 24 4.49 -1.42 1.29
N MET A 25 4.12 -1.93 2.47
CA MET A 25 3.80 -1.11 3.63
C MET A 25 3.97 -1.87 4.95
N ASP A 26 3.89 -1.16 6.08
CA ASP A 26 3.83 -1.77 7.40
C ASP A 26 2.66 -2.79 7.46
N ALA A 27 2.90 -3.97 8.03
CA ALA A 27 1.93 -5.07 8.08
C ALA A 27 0.60 -4.68 8.73
N ASP A 28 0.63 -3.87 9.79
CA ASP A 28 -0.58 -3.33 10.43
C ASP A 28 -1.43 -2.50 9.47
N LYS A 29 -0.79 -1.69 8.61
CA LYS A 29 -1.48 -0.88 7.61
C LYS A 29 -1.99 -1.74 6.47
N ALA A 30 -1.22 -2.74 6.03
CA ALA A 30 -1.66 -3.69 5.01
C ALA A 30 -2.92 -4.44 5.47
N MET A 31 -2.94 -4.89 6.73
CA MET A 31 -4.10 -5.55 7.33
C MET A 31 -5.33 -4.64 7.40
N GLN A 32 -5.15 -3.37 7.78
CA GLN A 32 -6.23 -2.38 7.79
C GLN A 32 -6.77 -2.13 6.38
N ALA A 33 -5.89 -1.97 5.40
CA ALA A 33 -6.29 -1.79 4.00
C ALA A 33 -7.04 -3.01 3.48
N LEU A 34 -6.56 -4.23 3.76
CA LEU A 34 -7.22 -5.47 3.34
C LEU A 34 -8.65 -5.55 3.89
N LYS A 35 -8.86 -5.20 5.17
CA LYS A 35 -10.22 -5.14 5.76
C LYS A 35 -11.13 -4.11 5.07
N LEU A 36 -10.61 -2.94 4.74
CA LEU A 36 -11.37 -1.90 4.03
C LEU A 36 -11.75 -2.36 2.61
N PHE A 37 -10.79 -2.91 1.87
CA PHE A 37 -11.01 -3.33 0.49
C PHE A 37 -11.86 -4.61 0.37
N GLN A 38 -11.93 -5.44 1.42
CA GLN A 38 -12.79 -6.63 1.41
C GLN A 38 -14.28 -6.27 1.21
N GLY A 39 -14.71 -5.10 1.65
CA GLY A 39 -16.05 -4.56 1.43
C GLY A 39 -16.18 -3.68 0.18
N ALA A 40 -15.10 -3.43 -0.55
CA ALA A 40 -15.08 -2.52 -1.68
C ALA A 40 -15.45 -3.22 -2.99
N ILE A 41 -15.92 -2.41 -3.95
CA ILE A 41 -16.21 -2.82 -5.32
C ILE A 41 -15.41 -1.88 -6.24
N LYS A 42 -14.81 -2.43 -7.31
CA LYS A 42 -14.12 -1.61 -8.31
C LYS A 42 -15.12 -0.69 -9.01
N CYS A 43 -14.65 0.43 -9.56
CA CYS A 43 -15.47 1.22 -10.45
C CYS A 43 -14.66 1.79 -11.61
N ASP A 44 -15.29 1.85 -12.78
CA ASP A 44 -14.76 2.58 -13.92
C ASP A 44 -15.37 3.97 -13.99
N LYS A 45 -14.51 4.96 -14.19
CA LYS A 45 -14.89 6.36 -14.28
C LYS A 45 -15.04 6.75 -15.74
N HIS A 46 -16.26 6.98 -16.17
CA HIS A 46 -16.58 7.43 -17.52
C HIS A 46 -17.02 8.90 -17.50
N TYR A 47 -16.51 9.69 -18.44
CA TYR A 47 -17.03 11.02 -18.71
C TYR A 47 -18.16 10.91 -19.74
N HIS A 48 -19.36 11.37 -19.39
CA HIS A 48 -20.53 11.32 -20.28
C HIS A 48 -21.33 12.62 -20.17
N ASP A 49 -21.68 13.19 -21.32
CA ASP A 49 -22.43 14.43 -21.55
C ASP A 49 -21.87 15.68 -20.84
N GLN A 50 -21.95 15.74 -19.50
CA GLN A 50 -21.55 16.88 -18.67
C GLN A 50 -20.98 16.47 -17.30
N GLY A 51 -20.64 15.19 -17.08
CA GLY A 51 -20.15 14.75 -15.77
C GLY A 51 -19.50 13.38 -15.75
N TYR A 52 -18.99 13.02 -14.57
CA TYR A 52 -18.42 11.70 -14.33
C TYR A 52 -19.49 10.74 -13.82
N ARG A 53 -19.56 9.56 -14.43
CA ARG A 53 -20.30 8.42 -13.92
C ARG A 53 -19.31 7.36 -13.44
N TYR A 54 -19.62 6.73 -12.32
CA TYR A 54 -18.85 5.63 -11.74
C TYR A 54 -19.65 4.35 -11.94
N ILE A 55 -19.17 3.49 -12.82
CA ILE A 55 -19.82 2.22 -13.15
C ILE A 55 -19.23 1.16 -12.21
N ALA A 56 -20.07 0.57 -11.36
CA ALA A 56 -19.65 -0.49 -10.44
C ALA A 56 -19.22 -1.74 -11.22
N GLN A 57 -18.14 -2.37 -10.76
CA GLN A 57 -17.54 -3.55 -11.36
C GLN A 57 -17.56 -4.71 -10.36
N GLU A 58 -16.69 -5.70 -10.57
CA GLU A 58 -16.48 -6.81 -9.64
C GLU A 58 -15.71 -6.39 -8.38
N ARG A 59 -15.69 -7.28 -7.38
CA ARG A 59 -14.84 -7.11 -6.20
C ARG A 59 -13.37 -7.21 -6.61
N PRO A 60 -12.48 -6.39 -6.03
CA PRO A 60 -11.05 -6.52 -6.30
C PRO A 60 -10.52 -7.84 -5.73
N GLU A 61 -9.59 -8.45 -6.46
CA GLU A 61 -8.76 -9.52 -5.92
C GLU A 61 -7.80 -8.91 -4.88
N LEU A 62 -7.74 -9.51 -3.69
CA LEU A 62 -6.92 -9.03 -2.58
C LEU A 62 -6.02 -10.16 -2.10
N GLN A 63 -4.72 -9.87 -2.02
CA GLN A 63 -3.73 -10.77 -1.45
C GLN A 63 -2.76 -9.99 -0.57
N MET A 64 -2.37 -10.56 0.56
CA MET A 64 -1.34 -10.01 1.43
C MET A 64 -0.28 -11.07 1.68
N THR A 65 0.98 -10.67 1.62
CA THR A 65 2.13 -11.55 1.90
C THR A 65 3.10 -10.81 2.80
N MET A 66 3.53 -11.47 3.88
CA MET A 66 4.58 -10.94 4.76
C MET A 66 5.91 -10.98 4.02
N VAL A 67 6.68 -9.90 4.12
CA VAL A 67 7.97 -9.76 3.44
C VAL A 67 9.02 -9.46 4.50
N ASP A 68 10.16 -10.14 4.40
CA ASP A 68 11.30 -9.83 5.24
C ASP A 68 11.81 -8.42 4.89
N PRO A 69 11.99 -7.51 5.86
CA PRO A 69 12.54 -6.19 5.58
C PRO A 69 13.89 -6.20 4.86
N ASP A 70 14.72 -7.24 5.07
CA ASP A 70 16.03 -7.36 4.44
C ASP A 70 15.93 -7.74 2.95
N ASP A 71 14.80 -8.30 2.51
CA ASP A 71 14.53 -8.62 1.09
C ASP A 71 14.03 -7.40 0.29
N VAL A 72 13.72 -6.28 0.96
CA VAL A 72 13.20 -5.08 0.30
C VAL A 72 14.33 -4.23 -0.25
N VAL A 73 14.59 -4.38 -1.54
CA VAL A 73 15.62 -3.59 -2.25
C VAL A 73 15.00 -2.34 -2.87
N MET A 74 15.55 -1.18 -2.54
CA MET A 74 15.21 0.07 -3.23
C MET A 74 15.97 0.14 -4.57
N PRO A 75 15.30 0.34 -5.71
CA PRO A 75 15.95 0.39 -7.03
C PRO A 75 16.94 1.57 -7.18
N SER A 76 16.91 2.53 -6.27
CA SER A 76 17.89 3.60 -6.12
C SER A 76 18.09 3.86 -4.63
N SER A 77 19.31 4.21 -4.21
CA SER A 77 19.77 4.37 -2.83
C SER A 77 19.10 5.51 -2.01
N ASN A 78 17.89 5.93 -2.38
CA ASN A 78 17.08 6.90 -1.64
C ASN A 78 15.82 6.20 -1.08
N PRO A 79 15.59 6.24 0.25
CA PRO A 79 14.39 5.65 0.84
C PRO A 79 13.14 6.48 0.48
N ALA A 80 12.29 5.96 -0.41
CA ALA A 80 11.00 6.55 -0.83
C ALA A 80 9.99 6.76 0.31
N LEU A 81 10.26 6.25 1.53
CA LEU A 81 9.38 6.42 2.69
C LEU A 81 9.72 7.64 3.57
N GLU A 82 10.80 8.39 3.28
CA GLU A 82 11.14 9.60 4.04
C GLU A 82 10.40 10.87 3.56
N ASP A 83 9.77 10.86 2.38
CA ASP A 83 9.16 12.06 1.78
C ASP A 83 7.76 12.43 2.34
N ARG A 84 7.18 11.62 3.22
CA ARG A 84 5.82 11.84 3.78
C ARG A 84 5.77 12.72 5.05
N ARG A 85 6.81 13.51 5.33
CA ARG A 85 6.88 14.42 6.51
C ARG A 85 7.04 15.90 6.16
N ARG A 86 6.54 16.36 5.02
CA ARG A 86 6.39 17.81 4.75
C ARG A 86 4.93 18.22 4.74
#